data_AF-A0A820CHT9-F1
#
_entry.id   AF-A0A820CHT9-F1
#
_cell.length_a   1.000
_cell.length_b   1.000
_cell.length_c   1.000
_cell.angle_alpha   90.00
_cell.angle_beta   90.00
_cell.angle_gamma   90.00
#
_symmetry.space_group_name_H-M   'P 1'
#
loop_
_entity.id
_entity.type
_entity.pdbx_description
1 polymer ?
#
loop_
_entity_poly.entity_id
_entity_poly.type
_entity_poly.pdbx_seq_one_letter_code
_entity_poly.pdbx_strand_id
1 'polypeptide(L)'
;MENEKHISFIASLTEIIQSLPLVTLTFDFDQKLNRLNKLIWKSVRVSAMDQKQRRQRLQQQQQQPQQLQKQLQHQVLHPRLQLVQQQQQLRQQLQQQVLHPRRRLVQQQQQQHQSAHQEYIHKVLLAVFNQQVYVQLGHLFGTYNTNGINATNSVVVNAIATALRTSSAYSGTSNGVTWYVGTCGSGMELASTAVCACATGYSIRPCIGGLNWGGVDSTSCSAPSQVMTLSFQ
;
A
#
# COMPACT_ATOMS: atom_id res chain seq x y z
N MET A 1 -78.71 10.48 -11.29
CA MET A 1 -79.06 11.64 -12.14
C MET A 1 -79.51 11.29 -13.56
N GLU A 2 -78.78 10.53 -14.40
CA GLU A 2 -79.27 10.20 -15.77
C GLU A 2 -80.30 9.05 -15.81
N ASN A 3 -80.16 8.04 -14.94
CA ASN A 3 -81.17 6.96 -14.85
C ASN A 3 -82.53 7.43 -14.33
N GLU A 4 -82.55 8.44 -13.45
CA GLU A 4 -83.80 9.01 -12.91
C GLU A 4 -84.60 9.76 -13.98
N LYS A 5 -83.93 10.40 -14.94
CA LYS A 5 -84.57 11.11 -16.05
C LYS A 5 -85.22 10.16 -17.07
N HIS A 6 -84.65 8.96 -17.26
CA HIS A 6 -85.25 7.93 -18.12
C HIS A 6 -86.49 7.30 -17.49
N ILE A 7 -86.47 7.08 -16.16
CA ILE A 7 -87.62 6.52 -15.44
C ILE A 7 -88.79 7.52 -15.42
N SER A 8 -88.54 8.82 -15.24
CA SER A 8 -89.61 9.82 -15.27
C SER A 8 -90.25 9.98 -16.65
N PHE A 9 -89.49 9.82 -17.73
CA PHE A 9 -90.00 9.90 -19.11
C PHE A 9 -90.90 8.71 -19.46
N ILE A 10 -90.59 7.51 -18.96
CA ILE A 10 -91.43 6.32 -19.14
C ILE A 10 -92.71 6.42 -18.31
N ALA A 11 -92.64 6.97 -17.09
CA ALA A 11 -93.81 7.19 -16.24
C ALA A 11 -94.82 8.15 -16.90
N SER A 12 -94.36 9.27 -17.46
CA SER A 12 -95.24 10.23 -18.17
C SER A 12 -95.88 9.67 -19.44
N LEU A 13 -95.21 8.75 -20.15
CA LEU A 13 -95.79 8.08 -21.32
C LEU A 13 -96.90 7.08 -20.93
N THR A 14 -96.84 6.52 -19.72
CA THR A 14 -97.82 5.53 -19.24
C THR A 14 -99.14 6.21 -18.87
N GLU A 15 -99.10 7.41 -18.29
CA GLU A 15 -100.31 8.21 -17.98
C GLU A 15 -101.05 8.69 -19.25
N ILE A 16 -100.33 8.98 -20.33
CA ILE A 16 -100.93 9.42 -21.59
C ILE A 16 -101.71 8.28 -22.28
N ILE A 17 -101.32 7.02 -22.08
CA ILE A 17 -101.96 5.86 -22.71
C ILE A 17 -103.29 5.49 -22.03
N GLN A 18 -103.48 5.81 -20.75
CA GLN A 18 -104.69 5.46 -19.97
C GLN A 18 -105.90 6.38 -20.20
N SER A 19 -105.76 7.47 -20.97
CA SER A 19 -106.80 8.51 -21.11
C SER A 19 -107.49 8.57 -22.48
N LEU A 20 -107.27 7.61 -23.39
CA LEU A 20 -107.84 7.63 -24.74
C LEU A 20 -109.06 6.69 -24.87
N PRO A 21 -110.21 7.17 -25.43
CA PRO A 21 -111.43 6.37 -25.58
C PRO A 21 -111.24 5.23 -26.60
N LEU A 22 -111.70 4.02 -26.24
CA LEU A 22 -111.80 2.88 -27.15
C LEU A 22 -112.87 3.15 -28.21
N VAL A 23 -112.56 2.78 -29.46
CA VAL A 23 -113.39 2.80 -30.70
C VAL A 23 -112.87 3.87 -31.68
N THR A 24 -112.28 3.37 -32.78
CA THR A 24 -111.59 4.06 -33.91
C THR A 24 -110.11 4.47 -33.73
N LEU A 25 -109.30 3.66 -33.04
CA LEU A 25 -107.86 3.94 -32.84
C LEU A 25 -106.91 2.76 -33.13
N THR A 26 -107.29 1.78 -33.95
CA THR A 26 -106.38 0.63 -34.19
C THR A 26 -105.28 0.90 -35.23
N PHE A 27 -105.47 1.81 -36.20
CA PHE A 27 -104.47 2.02 -37.27
C PHE A 27 -103.46 3.16 -37.00
N ASP A 28 -103.89 4.24 -36.34
CA ASP A 28 -103.03 5.41 -36.07
C ASP A 28 -102.14 5.20 -34.83
N PHE A 29 -102.60 4.42 -33.85
CA PHE A 29 -101.84 4.12 -32.65
C PHE A 29 -100.62 3.24 -32.95
N ASP A 30 -100.77 2.20 -33.76
CA ASP A 30 -99.67 1.33 -34.19
C ASP A 30 -98.62 2.09 -35.02
N GLN A 31 -99.05 3.05 -35.84
CA GLN A 31 -98.12 3.87 -36.63
C GLN A 31 -97.32 4.84 -35.73
N LYS A 32 -97.99 5.45 -34.74
CA LYS A 32 -97.34 6.30 -33.73
C LYS A 32 -96.40 5.50 -32.83
N LEU A 33 -96.80 4.30 -32.39
CA LEU A 33 -95.97 3.39 -31.59
C LEU A 33 -94.70 2.96 -32.35
N ASN A 34 -94.84 2.64 -33.64
CA ASN A 34 -93.71 2.31 -34.51
C ASN A 34 -92.76 3.48 -34.73
N ARG A 35 -93.28 4.72 -34.87
CA ARG A 35 -92.45 5.92 -34.95
C ARG A 35 -91.70 6.17 -33.63
N LEU A 36 -92.38 6.01 -32.50
CA LEU A 36 -91.78 6.18 -31.18
C LEU A 36 -90.68 5.15 -30.94
N ASN A 37 -90.93 3.87 -31.23
CA ASN A 37 -89.93 2.81 -31.13
C ASN A 37 -88.70 3.10 -32.01
N LYS A 38 -88.89 3.57 -33.24
CA LYS A 38 -87.78 3.98 -34.12
C LYS A 38 -86.96 5.13 -33.52
N LEU A 39 -87.59 6.10 -32.87
CA LEU A 39 -86.89 7.21 -32.21
C LEU A 39 -86.13 6.76 -30.95
N ILE A 40 -86.73 5.89 -30.14
CA ILE A 40 -86.09 5.28 -28.97
C ILE A 40 -84.85 4.50 -29.38
N TRP A 41 -84.95 3.62 -30.39
CA TRP A 41 -83.80 2.86 -30.89
C TRP A 41 -82.70 3.74 -31.49
N LYS A 42 -83.06 4.85 -32.16
CA LYS A 42 -82.07 5.84 -32.62
C LYS A 42 -81.35 6.50 -31.44
N SER A 43 -82.07 6.92 -30.41
CA SER A 43 -81.49 7.55 -29.21
C SER A 43 -80.57 6.59 -28.46
N VAL A 44 -81.00 5.34 -28.25
CA VAL A 44 -80.19 4.28 -27.63
C VAL A 44 -78.91 4.02 -28.43
N ARG A 45 -79.00 3.97 -29.76
CA ARG A 45 -77.82 3.78 -30.63
C ARG A 45 -76.85 4.96 -30.55
N VAL A 46 -77.35 6.19 -30.54
CA VAL A 46 -76.50 7.40 -30.39
C VAL A 46 -75.81 7.40 -29.02
N SER A 47 -76.54 7.08 -27.95
CA SER A 47 -75.98 6.98 -26.59
C SER A 47 -74.92 5.86 -26.49
N ALA A 48 -75.16 4.70 -27.09
CA ALA A 48 -74.18 3.61 -27.14
C ALA A 48 -72.92 4.01 -27.93
N MET A 49 -73.06 4.76 -29.02
CA MET A 49 -71.91 5.28 -29.78
C MET A 49 -71.13 6.33 -28.99
N ASP A 50 -71.80 7.25 -28.28
CA ASP A 50 -71.10 8.23 -27.42
C ASP A 50 -70.38 7.54 -26.25
N GLN A 51 -71.00 6.53 -25.62
CA GLN A 51 -70.34 5.72 -24.59
C GLN A 51 -69.10 4.99 -25.13
N LYS A 52 -69.16 4.42 -26.34
CA LYS A 52 -68.00 3.78 -26.98
C LYS A 52 -66.88 4.79 -27.23
N GLN A 53 -67.20 5.97 -27.75
CA GLN A 53 -66.22 7.04 -27.97
C GLN A 53 -65.63 7.56 -26.65
N ARG A 54 -66.43 7.72 -25.60
CA ARG A 54 -65.93 8.08 -24.25
C ARG A 54 -64.97 7.03 -23.70
N ARG A 55 -65.31 5.74 -23.80
CA ARG A 55 -64.40 4.65 -23.38
C ARG A 55 -63.08 4.68 -24.15
N GLN A 56 -63.13 4.91 -25.47
CA GLN A 56 -61.92 5.04 -26.28
C GLN A 56 -61.06 6.24 -25.87
N ARG A 57 -61.68 7.41 -25.63
CA ARG A 57 -60.98 8.61 -25.14
C ARG A 57 -60.33 8.36 -23.77
N LEU A 58 -61.05 7.73 -22.84
CA LEU A 58 -60.51 7.39 -21.52
C LEU A 58 -59.34 6.39 -21.61
N GLN A 59 -59.43 5.38 -22.49
CA GLN A 59 -58.33 4.44 -22.72
C GLN A 59 -57.10 5.13 -23.32
N GLN A 60 -57.27 6.01 -24.31
CA GLN A 60 -56.17 6.79 -24.88
C GLN A 60 -55.54 7.73 -23.84
N GLN A 61 -56.37 8.41 -23.04
CA GLN A 61 -55.91 9.31 -21.98
C GLN A 61 -55.17 8.57 -20.87
N GLN A 62 -55.50 7.31 -20.59
CA GLN A 62 -54.78 6.47 -19.64
C GLN A 62 -53.47 5.90 -20.21
N GLN A 63 -53.41 5.60 -21.52
CA GLN A 63 -52.22 5.04 -22.16
C GLN A 63 -51.14 6.08 -22.45
N GLN A 64 -51.52 7.32 -22.74
CA GLN A 64 -50.58 8.39 -23.12
C GLN A 64 -49.51 8.68 -22.04
N PRO A 65 -49.83 8.80 -20.74
CA PRO A 65 -48.82 8.97 -19.70
C PRO A 65 -47.87 7.77 -19.58
N GLN A 66 -48.38 6.55 -19.74
CA GLN A 66 -47.57 5.34 -19.65
C GLN A 66 -46.58 5.23 -20.82
N GLN A 67 -47.00 5.62 -22.02
CA GLN A 67 -46.12 5.65 -23.19
C GLN A 67 -45.03 6.73 -23.03
N LEU A 68 -45.39 7.92 -22.55
CA LEU A 68 -44.42 8.99 -22.29
C LEU A 68 -43.40 8.57 -21.22
N GLN A 69 -43.85 7.89 -20.16
CA GLN A 69 -42.98 7.38 -19.11
C GLN A 69 -42.00 6.32 -19.64
N LYS A 70 -42.47 5.39 -20.49
CA LYS A 70 -41.61 4.39 -21.15
C LYS A 70 -40.59 5.07 -22.07
N GLN A 71 -40.98 6.10 -22.81
CA GLN A 71 -40.07 6.88 -23.65
C GLN A 71 -39.02 7.61 -22.83
N LEU A 72 -39.39 8.28 -21.74
CA LEU A 72 -38.46 8.93 -20.82
C LEU A 72 -37.45 7.94 -20.21
N GLN A 73 -37.92 6.76 -19.80
CA GLN A 73 -37.05 5.70 -19.29
C GLN A 73 -36.02 5.25 -20.34
N HIS A 74 -36.46 4.97 -21.57
CA HIS A 74 -35.58 4.45 -22.62
C HIS A 74 -34.67 5.51 -23.24
N GLN A 75 -35.16 6.72 -23.47
CA GLN A 75 -34.39 7.77 -24.14
C GLN A 75 -33.46 8.54 -23.21
N VAL A 76 -33.83 8.67 -21.92
CA VAL A 76 -33.10 9.55 -21.00
C VAL A 76 -32.49 8.75 -19.86
N LEU A 77 -33.29 7.96 -19.15
CA LEU A 77 -32.84 7.33 -17.91
C LEU A 77 -31.81 6.22 -18.16
N HIS A 78 -32.10 5.31 -19.09
CA HIS A 78 -31.23 4.17 -19.42
C HIS A 78 -29.85 4.60 -19.95
N PRO A 79 -29.74 5.50 -20.95
CA PRO A 79 -28.44 5.97 -21.44
C PRO A 79 -27.62 6.68 -20.36
N ARG A 80 -28.29 7.45 -19.49
CA ARG A 80 -27.62 8.16 -18.39
C ARG A 80 -27.07 7.19 -17.34
N LEU A 81 -27.82 6.15 -17.01
CA LEU A 81 -27.35 5.06 -16.13
C LEU A 81 -26.14 4.34 -16.72
N GLN A 82 -26.18 4.03 -18.02
CA GLN A 82 -25.04 3.41 -18.72
C GLN A 82 -23.80 4.30 -18.71
N LEU A 83 -23.96 5.61 -18.94
CA LEU A 83 -22.85 6.55 -18.90
C LEU A 83 -22.22 6.63 -17.49
N VAL A 84 -23.05 6.64 -16.45
CA VAL A 84 -22.57 6.64 -15.05
C VAL A 84 -21.78 5.35 -14.75
N GLN A 85 -22.30 4.19 -15.18
CA GLN A 85 -21.58 2.92 -15.01
C GLN A 85 -20.26 2.90 -15.77
N GLN A 86 -20.23 3.37 -17.01
CA GLN A 86 -19.01 3.45 -17.80
C GLN A 86 -17.98 4.38 -17.15
N GLN A 87 -18.42 5.53 -16.63
CA GLN A 87 -17.53 6.47 -15.95
C GLN A 87 -16.96 5.88 -14.66
N GLN A 88 -17.73 5.09 -13.92
CA GLN A 88 -17.25 4.34 -12.76
C GLN A 88 -16.22 3.27 -13.14
N GLN A 89 -16.45 2.51 -14.20
CA GLN A 89 -15.49 1.51 -14.70
C GLN A 89 -14.17 2.15 -15.12
N LEU A 90 -14.23 3.27 -15.87
CA LEU A 90 -13.04 3.99 -16.29
C LEU A 90 -12.23 4.52 -15.10
N ARG A 91 -12.92 5.02 -14.05
CA ARG A 91 -12.26 5.44 -12.80
C ARG A 91 -11.55 4.28 -12.10
N GLN A 92 -12.17 3.10 -12.05
CA GLN A 92 -11.54 1.91 -11.47
C GLN A 92 -10.31 1.48 -12.27
N GLN A 93 -10.40 1.50 -13.61
CA GLN A 93 -9.26 1.20 -14.49
C GLN A 93 -8.11 2.19 -14.29
N LEU A 94 -8.39 3.49 -14.26
CA LEU A 94 -7.39 4.53 -13.98
C LEU A 94 -6.74 4.36 -12.60
N GLN A 95 -7.52 3.99 -11.59
CA GLN A 95 -6.98 3.71 -10.26
C GLN A 95 -6.01 2.52 -10.29
N GLN A 96 -6.36 1.42 -10.93
CA GLN A 96 -5.54 0.21 -10.98
C GLN A 96 -4.30 0.36 -11.87
N GLN A 97 -4.42 1.03 -13.02
CA GLN A 97 -3.32 1.15 -13.99
C GLN A 97 -2.32 2.25 -13.65
N VAL A 98 -2.78 3.36 -13.05
CA VAL A 98 -1.93 4.54 -12.86
C VAL A 98 -1.64 4.79 -11.39
N LEU A 99 -2.68 4.89 -10.56
CA LEU A 99 -2.51 5.34 -9.17
C LEU A 99 -1.83 4.28 -8.29
N HIS A 100 -2.20 3.00 -8.43
CA HIS A 100 -1.63 1.93 -7.61
C HIS A 100 -0.14 1.67 -7.94
N PRO A 101 0.27 1.51 -9.21
CA PRO A 101 1.69 1.33 -9.56
C PRO A 101 2.54 2.53 -9.17
N ARG A 102 2.03 3.77 -9.37
CA ARG A 102 2.77 4.97 -8.99
C ARG A 102 2.97 5.05 -7.47
N ARG A 103 1.96 4.73 -6.67
CA ARG A 103 2.11 4.63 -5.20
C ARG A 103 3.11 3.56 -4.80
N ARG A 104 3.09 2.39 -5.45
CA ARG A 104 4.08 1.31 -5.21
C ARG A 104 5.50 1.75 -5.54
N LEU A 105 5.72 2.42 -6.67
CA LEU A 105 7.04 2.93 -7.06
C LEU A 105 7.59 3.95 -6.07
N VAL A 106 6.76 4.89 -5.61
CA VAL A 106 7.18 5.88 -4.60
C VAL A 106 7.53 5.19 -3.28
N GLN A 107 6.74 4.21 -2.83
CA GLN A 107 7.04 3.45 -1.62
C GLN A 107 8.33 2.63 -1.74
N GLN A 108 8.55 1.98 -2.89
CA GLN A 108 9.79 1.24 -3.17
C GLN A 108 11.02 2.16 -3.16
N GLN A 109 10.95 3.31 -3.82
CA GLN A 109 12.03 4.30 -3.80
C GLN A 109 12.33 4.80 -2.38
N GLN A 110 11.28 5.06 -1.58
CA GLN A 110 11.45 5.52 -0.21
C GLN A 110 12.08 4.45 0.68
N GLN A 111 11.69 3.18 0.53
CA GLN A 111 12.32 2.05 1.23
C GLN A 111 13.79 1.89 0.82
N GLN A 112 14.10 1.96 -0.48
CA GLN A 112 15.49 1.89 -0.96
C GLN A 112 16.35 3.02 -0.39
N HIS A 113 15.83 4.25 -0.36
CA HIS A 113 16.53 5.38 0.27
C HIS A 113 16.78 5.17 1.77
N GLN A 114 15.79 4.64 2.50
CA GLN A 114 15.94 4.34 3.92
C GLN A 114 17.00 3.24 4.15
N SER A 115 16.98 2.17 3.36
CA SER A 115 17.97 1.09 3.46
C SER A 115 19.39 1.58 3.13
N ALA A 116 19.56 2.37 2.07
CA ALA A 116 20.86 2.94 1.70
C ALA A 116 21.39 3.89 2.79
N HIS A 117 20.52 4.68 3.40
CA HIS A 117 20.89 5.56 4.51
C HIS A 117 21.30 4.76 5.76
N GLN A 118 20.57 3.69 6.10
CA GLN A 118 20.95 2.79 7.19
C GLN A 118 22.29 2.10 6.94
N GLU A 119 22.54 1.62 5.72
CA GLU A 119 23.82 1.03 5.32
C GLU A 119 24.97 2.04 5.45
N TYR A 120 24.76 3.28 5.00
CA TYR A 120 25.73 4.36 5.15
C TYR A 120 26.04 4.64 6.62
N ILE A 121 25.03 4.78 7.47
CA ILE A 121 25.22 4.97 8.92
C ILE A 121 26.03 3.80 9.49
N HIS A 122 25.69 2.56 9.15
CA HIS A 122 26.42 1.40 9.67
C HIS A 122 27.89 1.41 9.25
N LYS A 123 28.19 1.73 7.99
CA LYS A 123 29.57 1.84 7.47
C LYS A 123 30.36 2.96 8.15
N VAL A 124 29.75 4.13 8.34
CA VAL A 124 30.39 5.24 9.04
C VAL A 124 30.64 4.89 10.50
N LEU A 125 29.66 4.28 11.17
CA LEU A 125 29.78 3.90 12.58
C LEU A 125 30.87 2.84 12.77
N LEU A 126 30.97 1.86 11.87
CA LEU A 126 32.09 0.91 11.86
C LEU A 126 33.44 1.59 11.61
N ALA A 127 33.53 2.56 10.69
CA ALA A 127 34.76 3.29 10.42
C ALA A 127 35.21 4.13 11.63
N VAL A 128 34.26 4.78 12.30
CA VAL A 128 34.51 5.60 13.49
C VAL A 128 34.88 4.73 14.69
N PHE A 129 34.14 3.66 14.97
CA PHE A 129 34.41 2.78 16.13
C PHE A 129 35.63 1.88 15.94
N ASN A 130 36.04 1.52 14.71
CA ASN A 130 37.31 0.82 14.48
C ASN A 130 38.53 1.73 14.59
N GLN A 131 38.35 3.06 14.65
CA GLN A 131 39.41 3.99 14.99
C GLN A 131 39.43 4.23 16.50
N GLN A 132 39.78 3.19 17.28
CA GLN A 132 40.47 3.46 18.54
C GLN A 132 41.86 3.98 18.17
N VAL A 133 41.95 5.28 17.92
CA VAL A 133 43.22 5.98 17.76
C VAL A 133 43.89 5.96 19.12
N TYR A 134 44.89 5.10 19.29
CA TYR A 134 45.77 5.14 20.44
C TYR A 134 46.53 6.47 20.39
N VAL A 135 46.41 7.25 21.45
CA VAL A 135 46.64 8.68 21.36
C VAL A 135 48.12 8.99 21.42
N GLN A 136 48.99 8.17 22.01
CA GLN A 136 50.38 8.61 22.20
C GLN A 136 51.45 7.56 22.45
N LEU A 137 51.13 6.33 22.87
CA LEU A 137 52.19 5.41 23.34
C LEU A 137 51.88 3.93 23.18
N GLY A 138 52.78 3.20 22.54
CA GLY A 138 52.91 1.74 22.71
C GLY A 138 54.07 1.47 23.67
N HIS A 139 53.80 0.89 24.84
CA HIS A 139 54.80 0.66 25.89
C HIS A 139 54.92 -0.83 26.22
N LEU A 140 56.12 -1.38 26.05
CA LEU A 140 56.46 -2.77 26.38
C LEU A 140 57.49 -2.79 27.52
N PHE A 141 57.10 -3.35 28.65
CA PHE A 141 57.91 -3.38 29.88
C PHE A 141 57.70 -4.69 30.65
N GLY A 142 58.53 -4.93 31.67
CA GLY A 142 58.43 -6.14 32.48
C GLY A 142 59.51 -6.29 33.53
N THR A 143 59.67 -7.51 34.05
CA THR A 143 60.56 -7.80 35.19
C THR A 143 62.01 -7.36 34.97
N TYR A 144 62.57 -7.61 33.77
CA TYR A 144 63.98 -7.32 33.48
C TYR A 144 64.23 -5.92 32.92
N ASN A 145 63.17 -5.22 32.49
CA ASN A 145 63.22 -3.80 32.21
C ASN A 145 61.88 -3.15 32.58
N THR A 146 61.84 -2.57 33.78
CA THR A 146 60.63 -1.93 34.34
C THR A 146 60.32 -0.59 33.70
N ASN A 147 61.33 0.12 33.18
CA ASN A 147 61.14 1.33 32.38
C ASN A 147 60.58 0.99 31.00
N GLY A 148 60.88 -0.21 30.50
CA GLY A 148 60.45 -0.70 29.21
C GLY A 148 60.99 0.10 28.03
N ILE A 149 60.30 -0.04 26.92
CA ILE A 149 60.56 0.68 25.69
C ILE A 149 59.26 1.19 25.08
N ASN A 150 59.36 2.35 24.42
CA ASN A 150 58.22 3.09 23.89
C ASN A 150 58.29 3.24 22.38
N ALA A 151 57.16 3.03 21.72
CA ALA A 151 56.85 3.61 20.41
C ALA A 151 55.97 4.85 20.64
N THR A 152 56.44 6.02 20.19
CA THR A 152 55.75 7.32 20.37
C THR A 152 55.13 7.85 19.07
N ASN A 153 55.49 7.27 17.92
CA ASN A 153 54.86 7.64 16.66
C ASN A 153 53.47 7.02 16.61
N SER A 154 52.43 7.85 16.74
CA SER A 154 51.03 7.41 16.79
C SER A 154 50.61 6.60 15.55
N VAL A 155 51.16 6.88 14.37
CA VAL A 155 50.91 6.08 13.16
C VAL A 155 51.45 4.66 13.32
N VAL A 156 52.67 4.53 13.86
CA VAL A 156 53.30 3.23 14.10
C VAL A 156 52.58 2.47 15.20
N VAL A 157 52.24 3.13 16.32
CA VAL A 157 51.49 2.54 17.43
C VAL A 157 50.13 2.00 16.97
N ASN A 158 49.37 2.80 16.21
CA ASN A 158 48.07 2.38 15.66
C ASN A 158 48.22 1.21 14.68
N ALA A 159 49.27 1.21 13.86
CA ALA A 159 49.53 0.12 12.93
C ALA A 159 49.93 -1.18 13.65
N ILE A 160 50.76 -1.10 14.71
CA ILE A 160 51.09 -2.25 15.56
C ILE A 160 49.83 -2.83 16.21
N ALA A 161 49.01 -1.99 16.84
CA ALA A 161 47.79 -2.45 17.52
C ALA A 161 46.77 -3.04 16.55
N THR A 162 46.61 -2.42 15.37
CA THR A 162 45.79 -2.97 14.30
C THR A 162 46.31 -4.32 13.86
N ALA A 163 47.61 -4.44 13.59
CA ALA A 163 48.24 -5.67 13.15
C ALA A 163 48.08 -6.82 14.15
N LEU A 164 48.25 -6.56 15.44
CA LEU A 164 48.02 -7.53 16.51
C LEU A 164 46.54 -7.96 16.58
N ARG A 165 45.60 -7.02 16.45
CA ARG A 165 44.15 -7.28 16.51
C ARG A 165 43.63 -8.05 15.30
N THR A 166 44.11 -7.73 14.10
CA THR A 166 43.64 -8.32 12.84
C THR A 166 44.50 -9.48 12.36
N SER A 167 45.51 -9.88 13.14
CA SER A 167 46.46 -10.95 12.79
C SER A 167 47.16 -10.72 11.44
N SER A 168 47.57 -9.48 11.16
CA SER A 168 48.27 -9.10 9.94
C SER A 168 49.74 -8.77 10.23
N ALA A 169 50.61 -8.96 9.23
CA ALA A 169 52.01 -8.57 9.36
C ALA A 169 52.16 -7.04 9.29
N TYR A 170 53.11 -6.50 10.04
CA TYR A 170 53.47 -5.08 10.00
C TYR A 170 54.96 -4.89 10.34
N SER A 171 55.58 -3.86 9.75
CA SER A 171 56.89 -3.38 10.16
C SER A 171 56.93 -1.86 10.10
N GLY A 172 57.52 -1.24 11.12
CA GLY A 172 57.68 0.21 11.16
C GLY A 172 58.60 0.65 12.28
N THR A 173 59.19 1.84 12.13
CA THR A 173 60.21 2.35 13.05
C THR A 173 59.66 3.49 13.90
N SER A 174 59.89 3.43 15.21
CA SER A 174 59.60 4.50 16.16
C SER A 174 60.69 4.56 17.23
N ASN A 175 61.15 5.78 17.57
CA ASN A 175 62.24 6.02 18.54
C ASN A 175 63.53 5.23 18.25
N GLY A 176 63.88 5.08 16.97
CA GLY A 176 65.08 4.34 16.56
C GLY A 176 64.95 2.81 16.67
N VAL A 177 63.78 2.29 17.06
CA VAL A 177 63.51 0.85 17.10
C VAL A 177 62.54 0.48 16.00
N THR A 178 62.92 -0.54 15.23
CA THR A 178 62.03 -1.16 14.24
C THR A 178 61.21 -2.23 14.92
N TRP A 179 59.90 -2.05 14.87
CA TRP A 179 58.90 -2.96 15.40
C TRP A 179 58.42 -3.88 14.29
N TYR A 180 58.26 -5.14 14.63
CA TYR A 180 57.74 -6.17 13.75
C TYR A 180 56.54 -6.83 14.42
N VAL A 181 55.45 -6.94 13.67
CA VAL A 181 54.30 -7.75 14.05
C VAL A 181 54.14 -8.84 13.01
N GLY A 182 54.00 -10.08 13.44
CA GLY A 182 53.80 -11.20 12.53
C GLY A 182 53.44 -12.48 13.26
N THR A 183 53.24 -13.54 12.49
CA THR A 183 52.85 -14.85 13.02
C THR A 183 54.08 -15.62 13.53
N CYS A 184 53.97 -16.20 14.72
CA CYS A 184 54.93 -17.16 15.25
C CYS A 184 54.22 -18.22 16.09
N GLY A 185 54.33 -19.48 15.67
CA GLY A 185 53.49 -20.56 16.19
C GLY A 185 52.02 -20.32 15.85
N SER A 186 51.14 -20.51 16.83
CA SER A 186 49.69 -20.37 16.68
C SER A 186 49.13 -18.96 16.93
N GLY A 187 49.98 -17.93 17.05
CA GLY A 187 49.48 -16.57 17.21
C GLY A 187 50.47 -15.49 16.81
N MET A 188 50.19 -14.27 17.27
CA MET A 188 50.94 -13.08 16.91
C MET A 188 52.09 -12.81 17.86
N GLU A 189 53.20 -12.34 17.30
CA GLU A 189 54.37 -11.80 17.99
C GLU A 189 54.49 -10.31 17.70
N LEU A 190 54.86 -9.54 18.73
CA LEU A 190 55.49 -8.23 18.58
C LEU A 190 56.97 -8.38 18.94
N ALA A 191 57.87 -7.92 18.07
CA ALA A 191 59.32 -8.00 18.26
C ALA A 191 60.06 -6.73 17.83
N SER A 192 61.22 -6.47 18.43
CA SER A 192 62.12 -5.36 18.09
C SER A 192 63.28 -5.74 17.15
N THR A 193 63.37 -7.01 16.74
CA THR A 193 64.50 -7.53 15.92
C THR A 193 64.01 -8.27 14.68
N ALA A 194 63.33 -9.41 14.86
CA ALA A 194 62.71 -10.18 13.78
C ALA A 194 61.58 -11.05 14.33
N VAL A 195 60.57 -11.31 13.49
CA VAL A 195 59.47 -12.22 13.83
C VAL A 195 59.97 -13.66 13.86
N CYS A 196 59.56 -14.42 14.86
CA CYS A 196 59.84 -15.83 15.11
C CYS A 196 61.32 -16.19 15.21
N ALA A 197 62.17 -15.22 15.59
CA ALA A 197 63.60 -15.42 15.80
C ALA A 197 63.95 -15.43 17.30
N CYS A 198 64.93 -16.24 17.69
CA CYS A 198 65.52 -16.17 19.03
C CYS A 198 66.57 -15.05 19.04
N ALA A 199 66.36 -14.01 19.84
CA ALA A 199 67.25 -12.85 19.92
C ALA A 199 67.18 -12.23 21.32
N THR A 200 68.18 -11.41 21.64
CA THR A 200 68.11 -10.50 22.79
C THR A 200 67.43 -9.21 22.37
N GLY A 201 66.45 -8.75 23.15
CA GLY A 201 65.73 -7.51 22.88
C GLY A 201 64.34 -7.53 23.48
N TYR A 202 63.36 -6.97 22.76
CA TYR A 202 61.97 -6.90 23.19
C TYR A 202 61.12 -7.76 22.27
N SER A 203 60.48 -8.78 22.84
CA SER A 203 59.54 -9.65 22.14
C SER A 203 58.46 -10.14 23.08
N ILE A 204 57.22 -10.26 22.61
CA ILE A 204 56.12 -10.88 23.36
C ILE A 204 55.31 -11.79 22.43
N ARG A 205 55.06 -13.03 22.89
CA ARG A 205 54.45 -14.12 22.11
C ARG A 205 53.40 -14.88 22.93
N PRO A 206 52.26 -14.25 23.26
CA PRO A 206 51.29 -14.81 24.20
C PRO A 206 50.59 -16.09 23.73
N CYS A 207 50.77 -16.49 22.46
CA CYS A 207 50.09 -17.65 21.86
C CYS A 207 51.05 -18.60 21.12
N ILE A 208 52.34 -18.65 21.48
CA ILE A 208 53.34 -19.47 20.77
C ILE A 208 53.21 -20.98 21.06
N GLY A 209 52.62 -21.39 22.18
CA GLY A 209 52.41 -22.80 22.54
C GLY A 209 53.65 -23.53 23.06
N GLY A 210 54.66 -22.80 23.55
CA GLY A 210 55.90 -23.34 24.12
C GLY A 210 56.55 -22.36 25.10
N LEU A 211 57.75 -22.65 25.60
CA LEU A 211 58.44 -21.81 26.60
C LEU A 211 59.06 -20.51 26.05
N ASN A 212 59.01 -20.30 24.73
CA ASN A 212 59.64 -19.16 24.05
C ASN A 212 58.69 -17.95 23.98
N TRP A 213 58.12 -17.55 25.11
CA TRP A 213 57.09 -16.51 25.22
C TRP A 213 57.57 -15.09 24.87
N GLY A 214 58.87 -14.90 24.64
CA GLY A 214 59.50 -13.61 24.45
C GLY A 214 60.31 -13.16 25.66
N GLY A 215 60.70 -11.90 25.67
CA GLY A 215 61.46 -11.28 26.75
C GLY A 215 61.51 -9.76 26.61
N VAL A 216 61.68 -9.05 27.74
CA VAL A 216 61.93 -7.60 27.75
C VAL A 216 63.37 -7.33 28.16
N ASP A 217 64.16 -6.82 27.22
CA ASP A 217 65.62 -6.62 27.39
C ASP A 217 66.35 -7.92 27.81
N SER A 218 65.88 -9.06 27.30
CA SER A 218 66.41 -10.39 27.60
C SER A 218 66.40 -11.27 26.36
N THR A 219 66.92 -12.50 26.46
CA THR A 219 66.69 -13.52 25.42
C THR A 219 65.19 -13.78 25.26
N SER A 220 64.72 -13.99 24.03
CA SER A 220 63.32 -14.31 23.71
C SER A 220 63.00 -15.81 23.70
N CYS A 221 64.03 -16.67 23.72
CA CYS A 221 63.90 -18.13 23.74
C CYS A 221 64.63 -18.71 24.96
N SER A 222 64.03 -19.73 25.57
CA SER A 222 64.45 -20.27 26.87
C SER A 222 64.66 -19.15 27.90
N ALA A 223 63.79 -18.14 27.85
CA ALA A 223 63.90 -16.95 28.67
C ALA A 223 63.66 -17.29 30.15
N PRO A 224 64.34 -16.61 31.09
CA PRO A 224 63.99 -16.69 32.50
C PRO A 224 62.53 -16.28 32.75
N SER A 225 61.96 -16.73 33.86
CA SER A 225 60.60 -16.35 34.26
C SER A 225 60.50 -14.84 34.47
N GLN A 226 59.55 -14.20 33.78
CA GLN A 226 59.29 -12.76 33.88
C GLN A 226 57.81 -12.45 33.63
N VAL A 227 57.36 -11.33 34.16
CA VAL A 227 56.09 -10.70 33.81
C VAL A 227 56.37 -9.65 32.74
N MET A 228 55.63 -9.69 31.64
CA MET A 228 55.72 -8.73 30.54
C MET A 228 54.35 -8.09 30.34
N THR A 229 54.33 -6.79 30.08
CA THR A 229 53.13 -6.02 29.80
C THR A 229 53.33 -5.21 28.54
N LEU A 230 52.39 -5.35 27.60
CA LEU A 230 52.24 -4.47 26.45
C LEU A 230 50.99 -3.60 26.69
N SER A 231 51.17 -2.29 26.67
CA SER A 231 50.07 -1.34 26.82
C SER A 231 50.01 -0.36 25.65
N PHE A 232 48.79 0.03 25.31
CA PHE A 232 48.52 1.07 24.33
C PHE A 232 47.69 2.17 25.00
N GLN A 233 48.12 3.42 24.83
CA GLN A 233 47.49 4.63 25.39
C GLN A 233 47.27 5.66 24.29
#